data_AF-A0A7X5B5Q2-F1
#
_entry.id   AF-A0A7X5B5Q2-F1
#
_cell.length_a   1.000
_cell.length_b   1.000
_cell.length_c   1.000
_cell.angle_alpha   90.00
_cell.angle_beta   90.00
_cell.angle_gamma   90.00
#
_symmetry.space_group_name_H-M   'P 1'
#
loop_
_entity.id
_entity.type
_entity.pdbx_description
1 polymer ?
#
loop_
_entity_poly.entity_id
_entity_poly.type
_entity_poly.pdbx_seq_one_letter_code
_entity_poly.pdbx_strand_id
1 'polypeptide(L)' 'MIDTYSFSRVSRNQYDKFGAITEFLAGYGLGVDADVERFVVAKSQDQIIACGGLAGNILKSIAIDPVLHG' A
#
# COMPACT_ATOMS: atom_id res chain seq x y z
N MET A 1 10.59 -9.12 19.56
CA MET A 1 10.07 -9.66 18.29
C MET A 1 10.50 -8.67 17.24
N ILE A 2 11.43 -9.01 16.34
CA ILE A 2 11.73 -8.10 15.22
C ILE A 2 10.62 -8.35 14.22
N ASP A 3 9.62 -7.48 14.22
CA ASP A 3 8.63 -7.48 13.14
C ASP A 3 9.38 -7.25 11.84
N THR A 4 9.53 -8.33 11.07
CA THR A 4 10.30 -8.29 9.83
C THR A 4 9.36 -7.80 8.74
N TYR A 5 9.42 -6.50 8.49
CA TYR A 5 8.68 -5.89 7.39
C TYR A 5 9.47 -6.03 6.09
N SER A 6 8.80 -6.49 5.04
CA SER A 6 9.33 -6.43 3.68
C SER A 6 8.67 -5.29 2.92
N PHE A 7 9.48 -4.56 2.15
CA PHE A 7 9.00 -3.48 1.30
C PHE A 7 9.08 -3.91 -0.15
N SER A 8 8.02 -3.63 -0.89
CA SER A 8 7.95 -3.93 -2.32
C SER A 8 7.34 -2.79 -3.11
N ARG A 9 7.76 -2.66 -4.37
CA ARG A 9 7.19 -1.70 -5.31
C ARG A 9 6.19 -2.43 -6.21
N VAL A 10 4.97 -1.93 -6.27
CA VAL A 10 3.88 -2.46 -7.10
C VAL A 10 3.50 -1.42 -8.14
N SER A 11 3.49 -1.81 -9.40
CA SER A 11 3.08 -0.98 -10.54
C SER A 11 1.68 -1.37 -11.01
N ARG A 12 0.98 -0.47 -11.71
CA ARG A 12 -0.38 -0.72 -12.23
C ARG A 12 -0.52 -1.97 -13.11
N ASN A 13 0.56 -2.41 -13.77
CA ASN A 13 0.57 -3.62 -14.59
C ASN A 13 0.63 -4.93 -13.78
N GLN A 14 0.88 -4.86 -12.46
CA GLN A 14 0.83 -6.01 -11.55
C GLN A 14 -0.59 -6.11 -10.96
N TYR A 15 -1.57 -6.44 -11.82
CA TYR A 15 -3.00 -6.36 -11.51
C TYR A 15 -3.40 -7.04 -10.19
N ASP A 16 -2.92 -8.26 -9.92
CA ASP A 16 -3.24 -9.00 -8.70
C ASP A 16 -2.79 -8.25 -7.43
N LYS A 17 -1.54 -7.74 -7.45
CA LYS A 17 -0.99 -6.98 -6.33
C LYS A 17 -1.65 -5.63 -6.18
N PHE A 18 -2.04 -5.00 -7.30
CA PHE A 18 -2.72 -3.72 -7.29
C PHE A 18 -4.15 -3.84 -6.76
N GLY A 19 -4.84 -4.95 -7.06
CA GLY A 19 -6.13 -5.32 -6.47
C GLY A 19 -6.04 -5.41 -4.94
N ALA A 20 -5.06 -6.14 -4.42
CA ALA A 20 -4.85 -6.27 -2.97
C ALA A 20 -4.60 -4.91 -2.27
N ILE A 21 -3.90 -3.97 -2.92
CA ILE A 21 -3.70 -2.61 -2.39
C ILE A 21 -5.02 -1.83 -2.39
N THR A 22 -5.82 -1.99 -3.44
CA THR A 22 -7.12 -1.32 -3.55
C THR A 22 -8.09 -1.81 -2.47
N GLU A 23 -8.12 -3.11 -2.21
CA GLU A 23 -8.90 -3.72 -1.12
C GLU A 23 -8.43 -3.25 0.26
N PHE A 24 -7.11 -3.20 0.49
CA PHE A 24 -6.53 -2.70 1.73
C PHE A 24 -6.95 -1.24 1.99
N LEU A 25 -6.83 -0.36 0.99
CA LEU A 25 -7.26 1.03 1.10
C LEU A 25 -8.77 1.16 1.35
N ALA A 26 -9.58 0.38 0.65
CA ALA A 26 -11.02 0.36 0.83
C ALA A 26 -11.43 -0.03 2.26
N GLY A 27 -10.67 -0.94 2.90
CA GLY A 27 -10.83 -1.29 4.32
C GLY A 27 -10.70 -0.11 5.28
N TYR A 28 -10.01 0.95 4.88
CA TYR A 28 -9.87 2.20 5.63
C TYR A 28 -10.68 3.37 5.04
N GLY A 29 -11.62 3.09 4.13
CA GLY A 29 -12.43 4.11 3.47
C GLY A 29 -11.65 4.99 2.48
N LEU A 30 -10.49 4.53 2.03
CA LEU A 30 -9.64 5.23 1.07
C LEU A 30 -9.78 4.62 -0.34
N GLY A 31 -9.54 5.46 -1.35
CA GLY A 31 -9.48 5.05 -2.74
C GLY A 31 -8.07 5.17 -3.32
N VAL A 32 -7.89 4.62 -4.52
CA VAL A 32 -6.68 4.80 -5.32
C VAL A 32 -6.90 5.95 -6.29
N ASP A 33 -6.06 6.99 -6.22
CA ASP A 33 -6.09 8.07 -7.19
C ASP A 33 -5.67 7.59 -8.59
N ALA A 34 -6.34 8.12 -9.62
CA ALA A 34 -6.13 7.69 -11.00
C ALA A 34 -4.71 7.99 -11.53
N ASP A 35 -4.06 9.03 -10.99
CA ASP A 35 -2.72 9.47 -11.37
C ASP A 35 -1.59 8.76 -10.61
N VAL A 36 -1.91 7.81 -9.72
CA VAL A 36 -0.90 6.98 -9.04
C VAL A 36 -0.31 5.99 -10.03
N GLU A 37 0.99 6.09 -10.24
CA GLU A 37 1.77 5.25 -11.17
C GLU A 37 2.21 3.94 -10.52
N ARG A 38 2.57 4.01 -9.24
CA ARG A 38 3.21 2.93 -8.48
C ARG A 38 2.93 3.10 -6.98
N PHE A 39 2.88 1.98 -6.27
CA PHE A 39 2.78 1.92 -4.83
C PHE A 39 4.08 1.39 -4.22
N VAL A 40 4.42 1.91 -3.05
CA VAL A 40 5.31 1.25 -2.11
C VAL A 40 4.44 0.57 -1.06
N VAL A 41 4.67 -0.72 -0.83
CA VAL A 41 3.85 -1.55 0.05
C VAL A 41 4.75 -2.20 1.09
N ALA A 42 4.37 -2.08 2.35
CA ALA A 42 4.97 -2.81 3.46
C ALA A 42 4.14 -4.06 3.75
N LYS A 43 4.81 -5.19 3.94
CA LYS A 43 4.19 -6.46 4.27
C LYS A 43 4.81 -7.10 5.51
N SER A 44 3.97 -7.73 6.32
CA SER A 44 4.35 -8.64 7.39
C SER A 44 3.67 -9.98 7.15
N GLN A 45 4.42 -11.08 7.17
CA GLN A 45 3.86 -12.44 6.94
C GLN A 45 2.96 -12.50 5.68
N ASP A 46 3.44 -11.92 4.58
CA ASP A 46 2.74 -11.76 3.29
C ASP A 46 1.48 -10.87 3.27
N GLN A 47 1.01 -10.41 4.43
CA GLN A 47 -0.10 -9.47 4.56
C GLN A 47 0.35 -8.02 4.37
N ILE A 48 -0.47 -7.23 3.67
CA ILE A 48 -0.24 -5.79 3.54
C ILE A 48 -0.59 -5.14 4.87
N ILE A 49 0.37 -4.40 5.42
CA ILE A 49 0.21 -3.64 6.67
C ILE A 49 0.34 -2.13 6.44
N ALA A 50 0.88 -1.72 5.30
CA ALA A 50 0.93 -0.32 4.90
C ALA A 50 1.11 -0.19 3.40
N CYS A 51 0.63 0.92 2.84
CA CYS A 51 0.90 1.30 1.46
C CYS A 51 0.99 2.83 1.31
N GLY A 52 1.68 3.26 0.25
CA GLY A 52 1.71 4.65 -0.20
C GLY A 52 1.86 4.70 -1.71
N GLY A 53 0.94 5.38 -2.37
CA GLY A 53 0.94 5.64 -3.80
C GLY A 53 1.87 6.78 -4.17
N LEU A 54 2.55 6.66 -5.31
CA LEU A 54 3.41 7.67 -5.91
C LEU A 54 2.78 8.13 -7.23
N ALA A 55 2.40 9.40 -7.28
CA ALA A 55 1.98 10.12 -8.48
C ALA A 55 3.04 11.20 -8.78
N GLY A 56 3.94 10.96 -9.73
CA GLY A 56 5.14 11.77 -9.90
C GLY A 56 6.00 11.85 -8.63
N ASN A 57 6.04 13.05 -8.02
CA ASN A 57 6.75 13.37 -6.77
C ASN A 57 5.81 13.51 -5.55
N ILE A 58 4.53 13.16 -5.68
CA ILE A 58 3.52 13.29 -4.62
C ILE A 58 3.22 11.91 -4.04
N LEU A 59 3.19 11.82 -2.71
CA LEU A 59 2.66 10.66 -2.00
C LEU A 59 1.14 10.81 -1.82
N LYS A 60 0.38 9.81 -2.22
CA LYS A 60 -1.08 9.73 -2.15
C LYS A 60 -1.54 8.36 -1.67
N SER A 61 -2.83 8.20 -1.37
CA SER A 61 -3.43 6.92 -0.96
C SER A 61 -2.57 6.18 0.07
N ILE A 62 -2.24 6.88 1.17
CA ILE A 62 -1.36 6.36 2.23
C ILE A 62 -2.21 5.77 3.33
N ALA A 63 -1.93 4.53 3.72
CA ALA A 63 -2.58 3.87 4.83
C ALA A 63 -1.57 2.97 5.57
N ILE A 64 -1.75 2.86 6.88
CA ILE A 64 -1.02 1.94 7.77
C ILE A 64 -2.08 1.24 8.62
N ASP A 65 -1.88 -0.03 8.93
CA ASP A 65 -2.70 -0.77 9.87
C ASP A 65 -2.78 -0.02 11.22
N PRO A 66 -4.00 0.29 11.73
CA PRO A 66 -4.20 0.99 13.00
C PRO A 66 -3.45 0.40 14.19
N VAL A 67 -3.22 -0.92 14.22
CA VAL A 67 -2.44 -1.56 15.29
C VAL A 67 -0.98 -1.11 15.31
N LEU A 68 -0.47 -0.64 14.18
CA LEU A 68 0.91 -0.17 14.01
C LEU A 68 1.02 1.36 14.04
N HIS A 69 -0.06 2.07 14.34
CA HIS A 69 0.00 3.52 14.55
C HIS A 69 0.78 3.80 15.84
N GLY A 70 1.64 4.82 15.80
CA GLY A 70 2.44 5.29 16.93
C GLY A 70 1.77 6.40 17.72
#